data_AF-A0AAU4KY04-F1
#
_entry.id   AF-A0AAU4KY04-F1
#
_cell.length_a   1.000
_cell.length_b   1.000
_cell.length_c   1.000
_cell.angle_alpha   90.00
_cell.angle_beta   90.00
_cell.angle_gamma   90.00
#
_symmetry.space_group_name_H-M   'P 1'
#
loop_
_entity.id
_entity.type
_entity.pdbx_description
1 polymer ?
#
loop_
_entity_poly.entity_id
_entity_poly.type
_entity_poly.pdbx_seq_one_letter_code
_entity_poly.pdbx_strand_id
1 'polypeptide(L)'
;MPSRRAPLRAPGPRRPADGASGGGTREPGRERRAALRRRDDGVRPRARPGYPAAPEHSGRTLRPRLPRRSACHSVGVFAPLVHLWHTDIEAARAVLLHELGHLRRGEQHVTGLGSPLTALVRVWPYVLAGFVVLPVTLLFVTGNATAVLTLAEVVLVLQSVPKVLFLVVAALWSAELAADRFAAGAAGADTVVRALRSLEKGDRGGLARLYHPPVRMRVWCVSRAETTRGRLLSTLLWPLALLAQLLLTTLGAFPAYVLLGASGDRAARQVLALAHESLAGQPAWWATLAVALVWPSATRVRRARGDRSATVRSERARSVSTRPALARPATVRPELVRPAPARSAVVYAAAVLLPAVLPLLGLLPLASRPAGGVFADEPAGPTAPATRVPGAGGTGTGTGIGGGTGAENDAGAGTGAGAGSGTGAGATTGCPSRAAPRDPSRPPGLPTFTPGKPSSSGGDPDHARGPRTFRTLGVTSADPLSGTRSQAQEVAARLRGARWTLRDDGTLAADLAEVPVLRTTSVDATTRLLTGKRTRRTDVSATTTWTEARLVTGGGPTVRLDLIRAATGVTRAVVACREFTSTSTTAQRLSLTLGNDERSGPSERPR
;
A
#
# COMPACT_ATOMS: atom_id res chain seq x y z
N MET A 1 -23.39 -35.12 49.28
CA MET A 1 -22.69 -36.31 48.75
C MET A 1 -21.27 -35.92 48.34
N PRO A 2 -20.23 -36.46 48.98
CA PRO A 2 -18.88 -35.92 48.89
C PRO A 2 -17.94 -36.71 47.95
N SER A 3 -16.96 -35.97 47.43
CA SER A 3 -15.54 -36.30 47.25
C SER A 3 -15.12 -37.57 46.48
N ARG A 4 -14.50 -37.35 45.32
CA ARG A 4 -13.31 -38.11 44.88
C ARG A 4 -12.25 -37.16 44.33
N ARG A 5 -11.37 -36.68 45.21
CA ARG A 5 -10.03 -36.18 44.85
C ARG A 5 -9.09 -37.38 44.85
N ALA A 6 -8.42 -37.63 43.72
CA ALA A 6 -7.29 -38.55 43.64
C ALA A 6 -5.99 -37.83 44.08
N PRO A 7 -5.11 -38.48 44.86
CA PRO A 7 -3.91 -37.84 45.37
C PRO A 7 -2.77 -37.79 44.33
N LEU A 8 -2.07 -36.65 44.35
CA LEU A 8 -0.80 -36.38 43.69
C LEU A 8 0.27 -37.35 44.20
N ARG A 9 0.92 -38.06 43.27
CA ARG A 9 2.13 -38.85 43.51
C ARG A 9 3.34 -37.92 43.62
N ALA A 10 4.03 -37.94 44.75
CA ALA A 10 5.32 -37.28 44.94
C ALA A 10 6.43 -37.98 44.13
N PRO A 11 7.40 -37.26 43.55
CA PRO A 11 8.61 -37.85 42.99
C PRO A 11 9.58 -38.20 44.12
N GLY A 12 10.01 -39.47 44.16
CA GLY A 12 11.02 -39.96 45.11
C GLY A 12 12.44 -39.43 44.83
N PRO A 13 13.35 -39.52 45.81
CA PRO A 13 14.69 -38.97 45.72
C PRO A 13 15.59 -39.86 44.85
N ARG A 14 16.29 -39.24 43.89
CA ARG A 14 17.38 -39.89 43.14
C ARG A 14 18.66 -39.81 43.98
N ARG A 15 19.26 -40.98 44.23
CA ARG A 15 20.60 -41.16 44.79
C ARG A 15 21.67 -40.55 43.88
N PRO A 16 22.83 -40.14 44.46
CA PRO A 16 23.96 -39.61 43.71
C PRO A 16 24.71 -40.75 43.02
N ALA A 17 25.16 -40.49 41.79
CA ALA A 17 26.18 -41.28 41.13
C ALA A 17 27.48 -40.48 41.18
N ASP A 18 28.47 -41.11 41.76
CA ASP A 18 29.84 -40.64 41.89
C ASP A 18 30.48 -40.32 40.54
N GLY A 19 31.39 -39.35 40.59
CA GLY A 19 32.11 -38.85 39.44
C GLY A 19 33.18 -39.80 38.92
N ALA A 20 33.59 -39.55 37.68
CA ALA A 20 34.96 -39.76 37.25
C ALA A 20 35.29 -38.82 36.08
N SER A 21 36.30 -38.01 36.38
CA SER A 21 37.19 -37.22 35.53
C SER A 21 37.36 -37.68 34.07
N GLY A 22 37.41 -36.73 33.15
CA GLY A 22 37.79 -36.95 31.76
C GLY A 22 37.79 -35.66 30.94
N GLY A 23 38.86 -34.87 31.08
CA GLY A 23 39.10 -33.67 30.28
C GLY A 23 39.23 -33.97 28.79
N GLY A 24 38.62 -33.13 27.97
CA GLY A 24 38.68 -33.22 26.51
C GLY A 24 37.92 -32.10 25.84
N THR A 25 38.53 -30.93 25.77
CA THR A 25 38.07 -29.81 24.93
C THR A 25 38.21 -30.19 23.45
N ARG A 26 37.11 -30.59 22.81
CA ARG A 26 37.01 -30.68 21.34
C ARG A 26 35.84 -29.84 20.87
N GLU A 27 36.16 -28.76 20.15
CA GLU A 27 35.20 -27.94 19.39
C GLU A 27 34.51 -28.77 18.28
N PRO A 28 33.17 -28.88 18.24
CA PRO A 28 32.45 -29.48 17.13
C PRO A 28 31.85 -28.37 16.25
N GLY A 29 32.70 -27.62 15.53
CA GLY A 29 32.24 -26.45 14.77
C GLY A 29 32.73 -26.31 13.33
N ARG A 30 33.89 -26.89 12.97
CA ARG A 30 34.57 -26.56 11.70
C ARG A 30 34.56 -27.66 10.63
N GLU A 31 34.38 -28.94 10.97
CA GLU A 31 34.44 -30.02 9.96
C GLU A 31 33.20 -30.15 9.06
N ARG A 32 32.01 -29.74 9.53
CA ARG A 32 30.78 -29.82 8.72
C ARG A 32 30.74 -28.85 7.53
N ARG A 33 31.58 -27.80 7.50
CA ARG A 33 31.65 -26.86 6.37
C ARG A 33 32.67 -27.25 5.29
N ALA A 34 33.61 -28.14 5.60
CA ALA A 34 34.59 -28.64 4.62
C ALA A 34 34.03 -29.79 3.77
N ALA A 35 33.14 -30.63 4.32
CA ALA A 35 32.54 -31.76 3.60
C ALA A 35 31.48 -31.35 2.55
N LEU A 36 30.91 -30.14 2.65
CA LEU A 36 29.89 -29.63 1.72
C LEU A 36 30.47 -28.86 0.51
N ARG A 37 31.79 -28.61 0.47
CA ARG A 37 32.46 -27.91 -0.65
C ARG A 37 33.19 -28.83 -1.64
N ARG A 38 33.26 -30.14 -1.40
CA ARG A 38 33.93 -31.12 -2.30
C ARG A 38 32.99 -31.87 -3.24
N ARG A 39 31.71 -31.48 -3.35
CA ARG A 39 30.71 -32.25 -4.13
C ARG A 39 30.18 -31.58 -5.41
N ASP A 40 30.71 -30.41 -5.79
CA ASP A 40 30.23 -29.63 -6.94
C ASP A 40 31.18 -29.57 -8.14
N ASP A 41 32.32 -30.27 -8.11
CA ASP A 41 33.21 -30.34 -9.28
C ASP A 41 33.02 -31.65 -10.04
N GLY A 42 32.33 -31.56 -11.18
CA GLY A 42 32.49 -32.53 -12.27
C GLY A 42 31.26 -33.33 -12.69
N VAL A 43 30.25 -32.66 -13.24
CA VAL A 43 29.30 -33.32 -14.16
C VAL A 43 29.26 -32.55 -15.48
N ARG A 44 30.11 -32.96 -16.43
CA ARG A 44 29.96 -32.60 -17.84
C ARG A 44 28.80 -33.41 -18.43
N PRO A 45 27.82 -32.79 -19.11
CA PRO A 45 26.80 -33.55 -19.82
C PRO A 45 27.43 -34.25 -21.03
N ARG A 46 27.43 -35.59 -21.00
CA ARG A 46 27.71 -36.45 -22.15
C ARG A 46 26.65 -36.20 -23.21
N ALA A 47 27.09 -35.76 -24.39
CA ALA A 47 26.27 -35.76 -25.61
C ALA A 47 25.86 -37.21 -25.93
N ARG A 48 24.55 -37.45 -26.07
CA ARG A 48 24.02 -38.70 -26.64
C ARG A 48 24.10 -38.62 -28.16
N PRO A 49 24.75 -39.57 -28.84
CA PRO A 49 24.64 -39.73 -30.28
C PRO A 49 23.41 -40.59 -30.63
N GLY A 50 22.72 -40.24 -31.70
CA GLY A 50 21.79 -41.14 -32.40
C GLY A 50 20.31 -40.93 -32.10
N TYR A 51 19.67 -40.05 -32.86
CA TYR A 51 18.29 -40.26 -33.30
C TYR A 51 18.26 -40.07 -34.83
N PRO A 52 17.71 -41.02 -35.60
CA PRO A 52 17.63 -40.91 -37.05
C PRO A 52 16.63 -39.83 -37.46
N ALA A 53 16.97 -39.13 -38.54
CA ALA A 53 16.16 -38.10 -39.15
C ALA A 53 14.79 -38.66 -39.55
N ALA A 54 13.72 -38.06 -39.00
CA ALA A 54 12.35 -38.28 -39.46
C ALA A 54 12.07 -37.39 -40.69
N PRO A 55 11.31 -37.89 -41.68
CA PRO A 55 11.20 -37.28 -42.99
C PRO A 55 10.41 -35.96 -42.96
N GLU A 56 10.86 -35.02 -43.80
CA GLU A 56 10.14 -33.78 -44.11
C GLU A 56 8.75 -34.10 -44.66
N HIS A 57 7.73 -33.89 -43.85
CA HIS A 57 6.36 -33.77 -44.31
C HIS A 57 5.97 -32.30 -44.31
N SER A 58 5.89 -31.74 -45.52
CA SER A 58 5.28 -30.45 -45.86
C SER A 58 3.78 -30.45 -45.51
N GLY A 59 3.49 -30.33 -44.22
CA GLY A 59 2.15 -30.25 -43.65
C GLY A 59 1.89 -28.84 -43.16
N ARG A 60 0.98 -28.13 -43.85
CA ARG A 60 0.41 -26.82 -43.51
C ARG A 60 -0.13 -26.86 -42.07
N THR A 61 0.70 -26.48 -41.12
CA THR A 61 0.36 -26.49 -39.69
C THR A 61 -0.59 -25.33 -39.39
N LEU A 62 -1.88 -25.65 -39.29
CA LEU A 62 -2.86 -24.85 -38.55
C LEU A 62 -2.37 -24.73 -37.11
N ARG A 63 -1.55 -23.70 -36.82
CA ARG A 63 -1.15 -23.36 -35.46
C ARG A 63 -2.43 -23.05 -34.67
N PRO A 64 -2.81 -23.86 -33.68
CA PRO A 64 -3.95 -23.53 -32.85
C PRO A 64 -3.66 -22.19 -32.17
N ARG A 65 -4.54 -21.21 -32.38
CA ARG A 65 -4.54 -19.93 -31.68
C ARG A 65 -4.69 -20.22 -30.18
N LEU A 66 -3.56 -20.31 -29.47
CA LEU A 66 -3.54 -20.39 -28.02
C LEU A 66 -4.26 -19.15 -27.46
N PRO A 67 -5.25 -19.33 -26.56
CA PRO A 67 -5.99 -18.22 -26.00
C PRO A 67 -5.05 -17.27 -25.24
N ARG A 68 -5.28 -15.96 -25.44
CA ARG A 68 -4.70 -14.81 -24.71
C ARG A 68 -4.16 -15.23 -23.33
N ARG A 69 -2.84 -15.19 -23.16
CA ARG A 69 -2.20 -15.38 -21.85
C ARG A 69 -2.63 -14.23 -20.94
N SER A 70 -3.57 -14.52 -20.05
CA SER A 70 -3.85 -13.73 -18.84
C SER A 70 -2.52 -13.41 -18.16
N ALA A 71 -2.37 -12.21 -17.59
CA ALA A 71 -1.16 -11.80 -16.88
C ALA A 71 -0.70 -12.92 -15.93
N CYS A 72 0.43 -13.56 -16.25
CA CYS A 72 1.00 -14.61 -15.41
C CYS A 72 1.54 -13.93 -14.15
N HIS A 73 0.79 -14.02 -13.05
CA HIS A 73 1.33 -13.73 -11.74
C HIS A 73 2.29 -14.86 -11.38
N SER A 74 3.58 -14.52 -11.22
CA SER A 74 4.59 -15.45 -10.71
C SER A 74 4.57 -15.42 -9.19
N VAL A 75 4.42 -16.59 -8.56
CA VAL A 75 4.59 -16.75 -7.11
C VAL A 75 6.03 -17.22 -6.88
N GLY A 76 6.81 -16.45 -6.12
CA GLY A 76 8.15 -16.87 -5.69
C GLY A 76 8.03 -17.98 -4.65
N VAL A 77 8.73 -19.10 -4.84
CA VAL A 77 8.75 -20.23 -3.91
C VAL A 77 10.09 -20.24 -3.19
N PHE A 78 10.09 -20.24 -1.85
CA PHE A 78 11.30 -20.30 -1.04
C PHE A 78 11.70 -21.75 -0.73
N ALA A 79 12.98 -22.00 -0.46
CA ALA A 79 13.51 -23.34 -0.17
C ALA A 79 12.73 -24.12 0.93
N PRO A 80 12.25 -23.49 2.04
CA PRO A 80 11.42 -24.18 3.02
C PRO A 80 10.09 -24.72 2.45
N LEU A 81 9.48 -24.01 1.49
CA LEU A 81 8.26 -24.46 0.83
C LEU A 81 8.54 -25.61 -0.14
N VAL A 82 9.69 -25.61 -0.82
CA VAL A 82 10.13 -26.75 -1.65
C VAL A 82 10.38 -27.98 -0.78
N HIS A 83 11.05 -27.82 0.37
CA HIS A 83 11.24 -28.91 1.32
C HIS A 83 9.91 -29.44 1.86
N LEU A 84 8.99 -28.54 2.21
CA LEU A 84 7.63 -28.92 2.64
C LEU A 84 6.89 -29.65 1.52
N TRP A 85 7.05 -29.24 0.26
CA TRP A 85 6.41 -29.89 -0.89
C TRP A 85 6.84 -31.35 -1.06
N HIS A 86 8.10 -31.66 -0.77
CA HIS A 86 8.63 -33.02 -0.84
C HIS A 86 8.25 -33.88 0.38
N THR A 87 8.01 -33.27 1.55
CA THR A 87 7.78 -34.00 2.81
C THR A 87 6.31 -34.10 3.19
N ASP A 88 5.52 -33.07 2.92
CA ASP A 88 4.09 -32.99 3.16
C ASP A 88 3.44 -32.08 2.10
N ILE A 89 3.12 -32.67 0.94
CA ILE A 89 2.55 -31.94 -0.21
C ILE A 89 1.24 -31.23 0.15
N GLU A 90 0.43 -31.79 1.05
CA GLU A 90 -0.84 -31.19 1.46
C GLU A 90 -0.62 -29.95 2.34
N ALA A 91 0.34 -30.01 3.28
CA ALA A 91 0.75 -28.82 4.02
C ALA A 91 1.34 -27.74 3.12
N ALA A 92 2.16 -28.13 2.13
CA ALA A 92 2.72 -27.20 1.15
C ALA A 92 1.65 -26.55 0.28
N ARG A 93 0.63 -27.32 -0.15
CA ARG A 93 -0.55 -26.80 -0.87
C ARG A 93 -1.35 -25.82 -0.01
N ALA A 94 -1.54 -26.12 1.27
CA ALA A 94 -2.21 -25.20 2.20
C ALA A 94 -1.46 -23.87 2.34
N VAL A 95 -0.12 -23.89 2.45
CA VAL A 95 0.70 -22.68 2.44
C VAL A 95 0.56 -21.91 1.12
N LEU A 96 0.61 -22.59 -0.02
CA LEU A 96 0.42 -21.93 -1.32
C LEU A 96 -0.97 -21.29 -1.47
N LEU A 97 -2.02 -21.94 -0.94
CA LEU A 97 -3.36 -21.39 -0.91
C LEU A 97 -3.47 -20.18 0.00
N HIS A 98 -2.75 -20.16 1.13
CA HIS A 98 -2.65 -18.97 1.98
C HIS A 98 -2.06 -17.79 1.21
N GLU A 99 -0.94 -17.98 0.51
CA GLU A 99 -0.33 -16.92 -0.34
C GLU A 99 -1.27 -16.45 -1.46
N LEU A 100 -1.97 -17.38 -2.12
CA LEU A 100 -2.98 -17.04 -3.11
C LEU A 100 -4.15 -16.25 -2.49
N GLY A 101 -4.44 -16.50 -1.20
CA GLY A 101 -5.40 -15.74 -0.40
C GLY A 101 -5.04 -14.27 -0.27
N HIS A 102 -3.76 -13.94 -0.07
CA HIS A 102 -3.26 -12.56 -0.09
C HIS A 102 -3.37 -11.94 -1.49
N LEU A 103 -2.92 -12.66 -2.52
CA LEU A 103 -2.99 -12.19 -3.92
C LEU A 103 -4.43 -11.87 -4.35
N ARG A 104 -5.38 -12.75 -4.03
CA ARG A 104 -6.80 -12.59 -4.40
C ARG A 104 -7.47 -11.40 -3.71
N ARG A 105 -6.91 -10.95 -2.58
CA ARG A 105 -7.38 -9.79 -1.83
C ARG A 105 -6.58 -8.51 -2.14
N GLY A 106 -5.51 -8.61 -2.93
CA GLY A 106 -4.63 -7.47 -3.22
C GLY A 106 -3.74 -7.07 -2.05
N GLU A 107 -3.58 -7.93 -1.04
CA GLU A 107 -2.84 -7.64 0.20
C GLU A 107 -1.33 -7.69 0.02
N GLN A 108 -0.85 -8.10 -1.16
CA GLN A 108 0.57 -8.18 -1.50
C GLN A 108 1.36 -6.87 -1.27
N HIS A 109 0.69 -5.71 -1.37
CA HIS A 109 1.31 -4.41 -1.11
C HIS A 109 1.41 -4.07 0.38
N VAL A 110 0.64 -4.76 1.23
CA VAL A 110 0.51 -4.51 2.67
C VAL A 110 1.30 -5.54 3.46
N THR A 111 1.16 -6.84 3.14
CA THR A 111 1.77 -7.95 3.88
C THR A 111 3.07 -8.48 3.26
N GLY A 112 3.41 -8.03 2.04
CA GLY A 112 4.60 -8.52 1.33
C GLY A 112 5.93 -8.21 2.06
N LEU A 113 6.94 -9.04 1.81
CA LEU A 113 8.32 -8.84 2.32
C LEU A 113 8.93 -7.50 1.93
N GLY A 114 8.49 -6.92 0.80
CA GLY A 114 8.85 -5.58 0.34
C GLY A 114 7.83 -4.49 0.68
N SER A 115 6.84 -4.77 1.54
CA SER A 115 5.84 -3.79 1.96
C SER A 115 6.50 -2.66 2.74
N PRO A 116 6.17 -1.39 2.46
CA PRO A 116 6.64 -0.26 3.25
C PRO A 116 6.20 -0.37 4.71
N LEU A 117 5.09 -1.05 5.01
CA LEU A 117 4.63 -1.26 6.39
C LEU A 117 5.55 -2.24 7.15
N THR A 118 5.93 -3.34 6.51
CA THR A 118 6.87 -4.31 7.10
C THR A 118 8.25 -3.67 7.31
N ALA A 119 8.70 -2.87 6.35
CA ALA A 119 9.94 -2.10 6.48
C ALA A 119 9.86 -1.09 7.63
N LEU A 120 8.75 -0.35 7.73
CA LEU A 120 8.51 0.61 8.80
C LEU A 120 8.57 -0.07 10.17
N VAL A 121 7.84 -1.17 10.37
CA VAL A 121 7.84 -1.92 11.64
C VAL A 121 9.24 -2.40 12.03
N ARG A 122 10.08 -2.79 11.07
CA ARG A 122 11.47 -3.22 11.32
C ARG A 122 12.38 -2.07 11.72
N VAL A 123 12.23 -0.91 11.09
CA VAL A 123 13.09 0.26 11.31
C VAL A 123 12.63 1.08 12.54
N TRP A 124 11.37 0.90 12.96
CA TRP A 124 10.74 1.70 13.99
C TRP A 124 11.48 1.77 15.35
N PRO A 125 12.04 0.68 15.91
CA PRO A 125 12.77 0.77 17.17
C PRO A 125 13.96 1.73 17.10
N TYR A 126 14.63 1.79 15.95
CA TYR A 126 15.77 2.70 15.74
C TYR A 126 15.30 4.15 15.59
N VAL A 127 14.17 4.39 14.91
CA VAL A 127 13.55 5.71 14.82
C VAL A 127 13.13 6.20 16.21
N LEU A 128 12.53 5.34 17.02
CA LEU A 128 12.14 5.67 18.39
C LEU A 128 13.36 6.02 19.25
N ALA A 129 14.42 5.23 19.17
CA ALA A 129 15.65 5.47 19.91
C ALA A 129 16.30 6.81 19.51
N GLY A 130 16.43 7.07 18.21
CA GLY A 130 17.12 8.26 17.69
C GLY A 130 16.32 9.56 17.83
N PHE A 131 15.00 9.53 17.62
CA PHE A 131 14.17 10.73 17.57
C PHE A 131 13.34 10.99 18.82
N VAL A 132 13.21 10.02 19.72
CA VAL A 132 12.46 10.21 20.98
C VAL A 132 13.37 10.01 22.18
N VAL A 133 13.97 8.83 22.34
CA VAL A 133 14.76 8.53 23.55
C VAL A 133 15.97 9.45 23.67
N LEU A 134 16.72 9.65 22.59
CA LEU A 134 17.93 10.48 22.63
C LEU A 134 17.63 11.96 22.94
N PRO A 135 16.71 12.67 22.25
CA PRO A 135 16.39 14.07 22.59
C PRO A 135 15.87 14.24 24.01
N VAL A 136 15.04 13.33 24.48
CA VAL A 136 14.50 13.36 25.86
C VAL A 136 15.62 13.21 26.87
N THR A 137 16.53 12.26 26.66
CA THR A 137 17.68 12.04 27.54
C THR A 137 18.58 13.27 27.58
N LEU A 138 18.87 13.86 26.42
CA LEU A 138 19.64 15.10 26.33
C LEU A 138 18.97 16.26 27.07
N LEU A 139 17.65 16.39 26.94
CA LEU A 139 16.87 17.43 27.62
C LEU A 139 17.00 17.33 29.15
N PHE A 140 16.90 16.11 29.70
CA PHE A 140 17.08 15.88 31.14
C PHE A 140 18.51 16.17 31.60
N VAL A 141 19.52 15.78 30.82
CA VAL A 141 20.93 16.03 31.14
C VAL A 141 21.24 17.53 31.17
N THR A 142 20.56 18.35 30.35
CA THR A 142 20.79 19.81 30.30
C THR A 142 20.10 20.62 31.39
N GLY A 143 19.24 20.01 32.23
CA GLY A 143 18.62 20.69 33.38
C GLY A 143 17.66 21.84 33.03
N ASN A 144 17.09 21.84 31.81
CA ASN A 144 16.24 22.93 31.34
C ASN A 144 14.89 22.96 32.09
N ALA A 145 14.46 24.12 32.60
CA ALA A 145 13.17 24.31 33.28
C ALA A 145 11.95 24.00 32.39
N THR A 146 12.09 24.05 31.05
CA THR A 146 11.02 23.60 30.13
C THR A 146 10.84 22.09 30.12
N ALA A 147 11.68 21.32 30.84
CA ALA A 147 11.67 19.87 30.82
C ALA A 147 10.32 19.25 31.20
N VAL A 148 9.54 19.87 32.08
CA VAL A 148 8.22 19.34 32.48
C VAL A 148 7.20 19.44 31.33
N LEU A 149 7.14 20.59 30.64
CA LEU A 149 6.27 20.77 29.48
C LEU A 149 6.70 19.87 28.32
N THR A 150 8.00 19.81 28.05
CA THR A 150 8.56 18.90 27.04
C THR A 150 8.33 17.44 27.41
N LEU A 151 8.38 17.07 28.70
CA LEU A 151 8.09 15.72 29.16
C LEU A 151 6.64 15.33 28.90
N ALA A 152 5.68 16.23 29.16
CA ALA A 152 4.27 16.00 28.86
C ALA A 152 4.04 15.79 27.35
N GLU A 153 4.66 16.62 26.50
CA GLU A 153 4.60 16.47 25.05
C GLU A 153 5.26 15.16 24.58
N VAL A 154 6.42 14.82 25.15
CA VAL A 154 7.14 13.57 24.90
C VAL A 154 6.28 12.37 25.28
N VAL A 155 5.58 12.40 26.41
CA VAL A 155 4.68 11.32 26.81
C VAL A 155 3.59 11.13 25.76
N LEU A 156 2.98 12.21 25.26
CA LEU A 156 1.96 12.15 24.21
C LEU A 156 2.52 11.63 22.88
N VAL A 157 3.71 12.06 22.48
CA VAL A 157 4.41 11.58 21.27
C VAL A 157 4.79 10.11 21.41
N LEU A 158 5.38 9.72 22.53
CA LEU A 158 5.78 8.34 22.84
C LEU A 158 4.56 7.42 22.88
N GLN A 159 3.41 7.93 23.30
CA GLN A 159 2.14 7.22 23.29
C GLN A 159 1.53 7.10 21.87
N SER A 160 1.85 8.00 20.94
CA SER A 160 1.41 7.88 19.54
C SER A 160 2.01 6.67 18.82
N VAL A 161 3.23 6.29 19.22
CA VAL A 161 3.98 5.15 18.69
C VAL A 161 3.22 3.81 18.83
N PRO A 162 2.88 3.34 20.05
CA PRO A 162 2.15 2.08 20.20
C PRO A 162 0.78 2.14 19.55
N LYS A 163 0.12 3.31 19.47
CA LYS A 163 -1.17 3.46 18.76
C LYS A 163 -1.04 3.11 17.28
N VAL A 164 -0.10 3.74 16.59
CA VAL A 164 0.13 3.50 15.15
C VAL A 164 0.60 2.08 14.93
N LEU A 165 1.58 1.61 15.71
CA LEU A 165 2.11 0.26 15.59
C LEU A 165 1.01 -0.78 15.79
N PHE A 166 0.14 -0.59 16.79
CA PHE A 166 -0.95 -1.49 17.09
C PHE A 166 -1.96 -1.58 15.94
N LEU A 167 -2.31 -0.46 15.29
CA LEU A 167 -3.17 -0.48 14.10
C LEU A 167 -2.53 -1.23 12.94
N VAL A 168 -1.25 -0.99 12.68
CA VAL A 168 -0.51 -1.69 11.61
C VAL A 168 -0.46 -3.18 11.90
N VAL A 169 -0.13 -3.58 13.13
CA VAL A 169 -0.11 -4.98 13.57
C VAL A 169 -1.49 -5.61 13.44
N ALA A 170 -2.55 -4.94 13.88
CA ALA A 170 -3.92 -5.43 13.76
C ALA A 170 -4.35 -5.61 12.29
N ALA A 171 -3.95 -4.71 11.39
CA ALA A 171 -4.18 -4.84 9.96
C ALA A 171 -3.45 -6.03 9.35
N LEU A 172 -2.16 -6.20 9.68
CA LEU A 172 -1.35 -7.35 9.24
C LEU A 172 -1.94 -8.67 9.74
N TRP A 173 -2.33 -8.72 11.02
CA TRP A 173 -2.96 -9.89 11.61
C TRP A 173 -4.30 -10.20 10.96
N SER A 174 -5.11 -9.18 10.67
CA SER A 174 -6.39 -9.35 9.99
C SER A 174 -6.20 -9.97 8.59
N ALA A 175 -5.19 -9.52 7.84
CA ALA A 175 -4.85 -10.06 6.54
C ALA A 175 -4.41 -11.53 6.62
N GLU A 176 -3.51 -11.86 7.56
CA GLU A 176 -3.04 -13.24 7.81
C GLU A 176 -4.18 -14.19 8.17
N LEU A 177 -5.06 -13.79 9.08
CA LEU A 177 -6.22 -14.61 9.49
C LEU A 177 -7.24 -14.76 8.34
N ALA A 178 -7.39 -13.75 7.49
CA ALA A 178 -8.23 -13.83 6.30
C ALA A 178 -7.64 -14.78 5.24
N ALA A 179 -6.33 -14.76 5.05
CA ALA A 179 -5.61 -15.69 4.17
C ALA A 179 -5.69 -17.14 4.69
N ASP A 180 -5.52 -17.35 6.00
CA ASP A 180 -5.73 -18.64 6.65
C ASP A 180 -7.14 -19.18 6.46
N ARG A 181 -8.16 -18.33 6.60
CA ARG A 181 -9.56 -18.73 6.36
C ARG A 181 -9.79 -19.13 4.90
N PHE A 182 -9.14 -18.45 3.97
CA PHE A 182 -9.22 -18.79 2.56
C PHE A 182 -8.57 -20.15 2.27
N ALA A 183 -7.38 -20.40 2.83
CA ALA A 183 -6.72 -21.69 2.72
C ALA A 183 -7.57 -22.80 3.35
N ALA A 184 -8.16 -22.55 4.52
CA ALA A 184 -8.99 -23.52 5.23
C ALA A 184 -10.24 -23.90 4.44
N GLY A 185 -10.90 -22.92 3.80
CA GLY A 185 -12.05 -23.18 2.94
C GLY A 185 -11.71 -23.92 1.63
N ALA A 186 -10.43 -23.93 1.22
CA ALA A 186 -9.97 -24.56 -0.02
C ALA A 186 -9.31 -25.93 0.20
N ALA A 187 -8.52 -26.11 1.27
CA ALA A 187 -7.76 -27.32 1.57
C ALA A 187 -8.25 -28.08 2.82
N GLY A 188 -9.25 -27.55 3.53
CA GLY A 188 -9.71 -28.06 4.82
C GLY A 188 -8.95 -27.47 6.01
N ALA A 189 -9.64 -27.31 7.14
CA ALA A 189 -9.08 -26.73 8.35
C ALA A 189 -7.92 -27.56 8.93
N ASP A 190 -8.03 -28.90 8.94
CA ASP A 190 -7.01 -29.79 9.50
C ASP A 190 -5.68 -29.70 8.75
N THR A 191 -5.72 -29.59 7.43
CA THR A 191 -4.54 -29.42 6.57
C THR A 191 -3.81 -28.12 6.89
N VAL A 192 -4.55 -27.02 7.04
CA VAL A 192 -3.98 -25.72 7.43
C VAL A 192 -3.43 -25.76 8.86
N VAL A 193 -4.14 -26.37 9.81
CA VAL A 193 -3.64 -26.53 11.19
C VAL A 193 -2.34 -27.33 11.22
N ARG A 194 -2.25 -28.41 10.43
CA ARG A 194 -1.02 -29.21 10.29
C ARG A 194 0.13 -28.36 9.74
N ALA A 195 -0.12 -27.58 8.68
CA ALA A 195 0.87 -26.67 8.09
C ALA A 195 1.32 -25.59 9.10
N LEU A 196 0.39 -25.01 9.86
CA LEU A 196 0.73 -24.02 10.89
C LEU A 196 1.62 -24.60 11.99
N ARG A 197 1.33 -25.82 12.44
CA ARG A 197 2.14 -26.53 13.46
C ARG A 197 3.51 -26.94 12.93
N SER A 198 3.65 -27.30 11.66
CA SER A 198 4.96 -27.62 11.08
C SER A 198 5.84 -26.38 11.00
N LEU A 199 5.24 -25.21 10.71
CA LEU A 199 5.96 -23.93 10.66
C LEU A 199 6.28 -23.32 12.04
N GLU A 200 5.63 -23.78 13.13
CA GLU A 200 5.93 -23.35 14.51
C GLU A 200 7.30 -23.84 14.98
N LYS A 201 7.78 -24.96 14.42
CA LYS A 201 9.08 -25.55 14.76
C LYS A 201 10.27 -24.76 14.22
N GLY A 202 10.05 -23.86 13.25
CA GLY A 202 11.10 -22.99 12.73
C GLY A 202 11.32 -21.80 13.66
N ASP A 203 12.58 -21.49 13.98
CA ASP A 203 12.90 -20.26 14.71
C ASP A 203 12.55 -19.05 13.82
N ARG A 204 11.43 -18.41 14.14
CA ARG A 204 11.04 -17.13 13.57
C ARG A 204 11.65 -16.07 14.47
N GLY A 205 12.71 -15.42 13.99
CA GLY A 205 13.41 -14.36 14.71
C GLY A 205 12.44 -13.37 15.36
N GLY A 206 12.80 -12.81 16.52
CA GLY A 206 11.87 -12.17 17.47
C GLY A 206 10.87 -11.16 16.85
N LEU A 207 11.31 -10.34 15.89
CA LEU A 207 10.45 -9.34 15.23
C LEU A 207 9.35 -9.96 14.35
N ALA A 208 9.54 -11.17 13.83
CA ALA A 208 8.53 -11.89 13.07
C ALA A 208 7.27 -12.20 13.87
N ARG A 209 7.39 -12.24 15.20
CA ARG A 209 6.26 -12.45 16.11
C ARG A 209 5.33 -11.25 16.21
N LEU A 210 5.78 -10.06 15.78
CA LEU A 210 4.95 -8.84 15.82
C LEU A 210 4.02 -8.77 14.61
N TYR A 211 4.51 -9.10 13.41
CA TYR A 211 3.70 -8.97 12.18
C TYR A 211 2.90 -10.22 11.82
N HIS A 212 3.18 -11.38 12.43
CA HIS A 212 2.33 -12.57 12.30
C HIS A 212 1.57 -12.85 13.61
N PRO A 213 0.27 -13.19 13.55
CA PRO A 213 -0.45 -13.63 14.74
C PRO A 213 0.18 -14.88 15.35
N PRO A 214 0.13 -15.05 16.69
CA PRO A 214 0.59 -16.27 17.35
C PRO A 214 -0.04 -17.52 16.74
N VAL A 215 0.74 -18.60 16.57
CA VAL A 215 0.27 -19.84 15.91
C VAL A 215 -0.99 -20.40 16.58
N ARG A 216 -1.06 -20.35 17.91
CA ARG A 216 -2.26 -20.76 18.68
C ARG A 216 -3.51 -19.99 18.26
N MET A 217 -3.38 -18.68 18.04
CA MET A 217 -4.47 -17.82 17.58
C MET A 217 -4.89 -18.19 16.15
N ARG A 218 -3.91 -18.41 15.25
CA ARG A 218 -4.18 -18.84 13.86
C ARG A 218 -4.90 -20.19 13.82
N VAL A 219 -4.42 -21.18 14.56
CA VAL A 219 -5.06 -22.52 14.70
C VAL A 219 -6.48 -22.40 15.26
N TRP A 220 -6.69 -21.56 16.28
CA TRP A 220 -8.01 -21.31 16.84
C TRP A 220 -8.98 -20.69 15.81
N CYS A 221 -8.49 -19.75 14.98
CA CYS A 221 -9.29 -19.11 13.94
C CYS A 221 -9.62 -20.09 12.81
N VAL A 222 -8.63 -20.86 12.35
CA VAL A 222 -8.79 -21.85 11.27
C VAL A 222 -9.78 -22.94 11.66
N SER A 223 -9.67 -23.49 12.88
CA SER A 223 -10.62 -24.49 13.39
C SER A 223 -12.06 -23.97 13.53
N ARG A 224 -12.25 -22.64 13.48
CA ARG A 224 -13.55 -21.96 13.58
C ARG A 224 -13.93 -21.19 12.32
N ALA A 225 -13.18 -21.37 11.22
CA ALA A 225 -13.33 -20.62 9.97
C ALA A 225 -14.76 -20.62 9.43
N GLU A 226 -15.45 -21.77 9.55
CA GLU A 226 -16.82 -21.96 9.08
C GLU A 226 -17.88 -21.62 10.12
N THR A 227 -17.50 -21.42 11.38
CA THR A 227 -18.44 -21.07 12.43
C THR A 227 -18.82 -19.59 12.34
N THR A 228 -20.08 -19.28 12.65
CA THR A 228 -20.58 -17.90 12.75
C THR A 228 -19.74 -17.06 13.72
N ARG A 229 -19.32 -17.65 14.84
CA ARG A 229 -18.47 -16.99 15.85
C ARG A 229 -17.09 -16.62 15.29
N GLY A 230 -16.44 -17.52 14.56
CA GLY A 230 -15.14 -17.24 13.93
C GLY A 230 -15.24 -16.09 12.92
N ARG A 231 -16.29 -16.10 12.09
CA ARG A 231 -16.54 -15.01 11.12
C ARG A 231 -16.82 -13.67 11.81
N LEU A 232 -17.59 -13.67 12.89
CA LEU A 232 -17.84 -12.47 13.69
C LEU A 232 -16.54 -11.91 14.25
N LEU A 233 -15.72 -12.74 14.89
CA LEU A 233 -14.49 -12.29 15.52
C LEU A 233 -13.51 -11.71 14.50
N SER A 234 -13.34 -12.33 13.32
CA SER A 234 -12.52 -11.78 12.25
C SER A 234 -13.02 -10.42 11.75
N THR A 235 -14.33 -10.19 11.76
CA THR A 235 -14.93 -8.93 11.30
C THR A 235 -14.82 -7.83 12.36
N LEU A 236 -14.89 -8.21 13.64
CA LEU A 236 -14.75 -7.28 14.78
C LEU A 236 -13.31 -6.92 15.10
N LEU A 237 -12.31 -7.64 14.57
CA LEU A 237 -10.90 -7.41 14.90
C LEU A 237 -10.45 -5.97 14.63
N TRP A 238 -10.90 -5.37 13.52
CA TRP A 238 -10.58 -3.98 13.18
C TRP A 238 -11.27 -2.94 14.09
N PRO A 239 -12.60 -2.99 14.31
CA PRO A 239 -13.26 -2.15 15.32
C PRO A 239 -12.68 -2.29 16.72
N LEU A 240 -12.33 -3.51 17.14
CA LEU A 240 -11.66 -3.75 18.42
C LEU A 240 -10.28 -3.12 18.45
N ALA A 241 -9.58 -3.07 17.32
CA ALA A 241 -8.29 -2.40 17.25
C ALA A 241 -8.42 -0.88 17.44
N LEU A 242 -9.43 -0.26 16.82
CA LEU A 242 -9.73 1.16 17.04
C LEU A 242 -10.13 1.45 18.48
N LEU A 243 -10.91 0.56 19.10
CA LEU A 243 -11.30 0.69 20.50
C LEU A 243 -10.09 0.60 21.45
N ALA A 244 -9.20 -0.36 21.21
CA ALA A 244 -7.96 -0.49 21.98
C ALA A 244 -7.02 0.71 21.76
N GLN A 245 -6.98 1.28 20.55
CA GLN A 245 -6.25 2.52 20.29
C GLN A 245 -6.83 3.71 21.06
N LEU A 246 -8.16 3.82 21.15
CA LEU A 246 -8.83 4.83 21.96
C LEU A 246 -8.49 4.64 23.44
N LEU A 247 -8.57 3.41 23.95
CA LEU A 247 -8.19 3.09 25.33
C LEU A 247 -6.73 3.44 25.62
N LEU A 248 -5.83 3.09 24.71
CA LEU A 248 -4.42 3.49 24.82
C LEU A 248 -4.31 5.00 24.89
N THR A 249 -5.07 5.74 24.07
CA THR A 249 -5.13 7.21 24.06
C THR A 249 -5.59 7.78 25.39
N THR A 250 -6.65 7.25 25.97
CA THR A 250 -7.16 7.73 27.26
C THR A 250 -6.19 7.44 28.40
N LEU A 251 -5.59 6.25 28.42
CA LEU A 251 -4.67 5.83 29.49
C LEU A 251 -3.39 6.68 29.55
N GLY A 252 -2.86 7.11 28.41
CA GLY A 252 -1.67 7.97 28.39
C GLY A 252 -1.96 9.48 28.41
N ALA A 253 -3.19 9.91 28.06
CA ALA A 253 -3.58 11.31 28.23
C ALA A 253 -3.73 11.68 29.72
N PHE A 254 -4.19 10.74 30.56
CA PHE A 254 -4.33 10.97 32.01
C PHE A 254 -3.02 11.41 32.69
N PRO A 255 -1.91 10.66 32.63
CA PRO A 255 -0.65 11.09 33.24
C PRO A 255 -0.09 12.37 32.59
N ALA A 256 -0.35 12.61 31.29
CA ALA A 256 0.05 13.86 30.66
C ALA A 256 -0.66 15.07 31.28
N TYR A 257 -1.97 15.00 31.53
CA TYR A 257 -2.69 16.08 32.22
C TYR A 257 -2.25 16.27 33.66
N VAL A 258 -1.96 15.18 34.39
CA VAL A 258 -1.42 15.27 35.77
C VAL A 258 -0.04 15.94 35.78
N LEU A 259 0.84 15.61 34.82
CA LEU A 259 2.14 16.25 34.66
C LEU A 259 2.03 17.74 34.30
N LEU A 260 0.94 18.14 33.65
CA LEU A 260 0.61 19.54 33.35
C LEU A 260 -0.05 20.27 34.55
N GLY A 261 -0.10 19.64 35.73
CA GLY A 261 -0.61 20.25 36.96
C GLY A 261 -2.13 20.11 37.17
N ALA A 262 -2.84 19.34 36.34
CA ALA A 262 -4.26 19.08 36.58
C ALA A 262 -4.45 18.14 37.78
N SER A 263 -5.42 18.43 38.64
CA SER A 263 -5.88 17.48 39.66
C SER A 263 -6.41 16.19 39.01
N GLY A 264 -6.40 15.06 39.75
CA GLY A 264 -6.87 13.78 39.23
C GLY A 264 -8.29 13.84 38.65
N ASP A 265 -9.22 14.53 39.30
CA ASP A 265 -10.60 14.70 38.83
C ASP A 265 -10.69 15.57 37.57
N ARG A 266 -9.88 16.63 37.49
CA ARG A 266 -9.81 17.48 36.29
C ARG A 266 -9.20 16.69 35.13
N ALA A 267 -8.11 15.95 35.36
CA ALA A 267 -7.50 15.07 34.37
C ALA A 267 -8.49 14.01 33.86
N ALA A 268 -9.23 13.34 34.75
CA ALA A 268 -10.24 12.35 34.38
C ALA A 268 -11.34 12.95 33.48
N ARG A 269 -11.86 14.14 33.82
CA ARG A 269 -12.86 14.85 33.00
C ARG A 269 -12.32 15.24 31.63
N GLN A 270 -11.08 15.76 31.56
CA GLN A 270 -10.45 16.12 30.29
C GLN A 270 -10.19 14.90 29.41
N VAL A 271 -9.73 13.79 29.99
CA VAL A 271 -9.53 12.53 29.27
C VAL A 271 -10.86 11.98 28.72
N LEU A 272 -11.93 12.04 29.50
CA LEU A 272 -13.26 11.62 29.05
C LEU A 272 -13.77 12.50 27.91
N ALA A 273 -13.57 13.82 28.01
CA ALA A 273 -13.92 14.75 26.93
C ALA A 273 -13.13 14.47 25.65
N LEU A 274 -11.82 14.21 25.77
CA LEU A 274 -10.95 13.84 24.66
C LEU A 274 -11.37 12.51 24.01
N ALA A 275 -11.78 11.53 24.83
CA ALA A 275 -12.27 10.25 24.34
C ALA A 275 -13.56 10.43 23.53
N HIS A 276 -14.47 11.26 24.04
CA HIS A 276 -15.73 11.59 23.39
C HIS A 276 -15.51 12.33 22.06
N GLU A 277 -14.67 13.36 22.04
CA GLU A 277 -14.28 14.07 20.82
C GLU A 277 -13.59 13.14 19.82
N SER A 278 -12.75 12.23 20.28
CA SER A 278 -12.11 11.23 19.42
C SER A 278 -13.11 10.25 18.80
N LEU A 279 -14.14 9.85 19.53
CA LEU A 279 -15.21 8.98 19.00
C LEU A 279 -16.07 9.69 17.95
N ALA A 280 -16.44 10.95 18.20
CA ALA A 280 -17.30 11.71 17.31
C ALA A 280 -16.55 12.27 16.09
N GLY A 281 -15.32 12.75 16.30
CA GLY A 281 -14.55 13.54 15.34
C GLY A 281 -13.55 12.76 14.50
N GLN A 282 -13.12 11.56 14.90
CA GLN A 282 -12.12 10.83 14.11
C GLN A 282 -12.72 10.19 12.85
N PRO A 283 -12.21 10.55 11.65
CA PRO A 283 -12.70 9.98 10.39
C PRO A 283 -12.59 8.46 10.29
N ALA A 284 -11.68 7.84 11.05
CA ALA A 284 -11.46 6.39 11.03
C ALA A 284 -12.70 5.60 11.48
N TRP A 285 -13.45 6.10 12.47
CA TRP A 285 -14.70 5.48 12.92
C TRP A 285 -15.77 5.53 11.84
N TRP A 286 -15.96 6.70 11.23
CA TRP A 286 -16.90 6.90 10.13
C TRP A 286 -16.55 6.08 8.89
N ALA A 287 -15.26 6.02 8.53
CA ALA A 287 -14.78 5.18 7.43
C ALA A 287 -15.03 3.69 7.72
N THR A 288 -14.78 3.23 8.95
CA THR A 288 -15.03 1.85 9.37
C THR A 288 -16.52 1.52 9.29
N LEU A 289 -17.38 2.43 9.76
CA LEU A 289 -18.84 2.29 9.66
C LEU A 289 -19.30 2.25 8.20
N ALA A 290 -18.83 3.17 7.36
CA ALA A 290 -19.16 3.22 5.95
C ALA A 290 -18.73 1.93 5.23
N VAL A 291 -17.52 1.42 5.50
CA VAL A 291 -17.06 0.14 4.96
C VAL A 291 -17.95 -1.00 5.44
N ALA A 292 -18.26 -1.09 6.73
CA ALA A 292 -19.13 -2.12 7.28
C ALA A 292 -20.53 -2.12 6.63
N LEU A 293 -21.09 -0.93 6.36
CA LEU A 293 -22.38 -0.74 5.70
C LEU A 293 -22.35 -1.08 4.20
N VAL A 294 -21.30 -0.67 3.48
CA VAL A 294 -21.21 -0.83 2.01
C VAL A 294 -20.72 -2.23 1.61
N TRP A 295 -19.95 -2.90 2.46
CA TRP A 295 -19.34 -4.19 2.18
C TRP A 295 -20.30 -5.31 1.71
N PRO A 296 -21.48 -5.52 2.33
CA PRO A 296 -22.44 -6.51 1.84
C PRO A 296 -22.85 -6.25 0.38
N SER A 297 -23.10 -4.99 0.02
CA SER A 297 -23.48 -4.61 -1.35
C SER A 297 -22.35 -4.83 -2.34
N ALA A 298 -21.13 -4.41 -1.98
CA ALA A 298 -19.93 -4.61 -2.80
C ALA A 298 -19.64 -6.10 -3.06
N THR A 299 -19.81 -6.95 -2.05
CA THR A 299 -19.61 -8.40 -2.21
C THR A 299 -20.68 -9.06 -3.07
N ARG A 300 -21.95 -8.63 -2.98
CA ARG A 300 -23.03 -9.11 -3.87
C ARG A 300 -22.75 -8.76 -5.34
N VAL A 301 -22.39 -7.50 -5.62
CA VAL A 301 -22.07 -7.06 -6.99
C VAL A 301 -20.88 -7.84 -7.56
N ARG A 302 -19.83 -8.06 -6.76
CA ARG A 302 -18.66 -8.83 -7.18
C ARG A 302 -19.00 -10.30 -7.47
N ARG A 303 -19.86 -10.93 -6.66
CA ARG A 303 -20.36 -12.30 -6.92
C ARG A 303 -21.16 -12.36 -8.21
N ALA A 304 -22.14 -11.46 -8.37
CA ALA A 304 -22.96 -11.40 -9.58
C ALA A 304 -22.12 -11.22 -10.86
N ARG A 305 -21.04 -10.42 -10.80
CA ARG A 305 -20.11 -10.25 -11.93
C ARG A 305 -19.24 -11.48 -12.18
N GLY A 306 -18.84 -12.18 -11.13
CA GLY A 306 -18.10 -13.45 -11.20
C GLY A 306 -18.93 -14.56 -11.86
N ASP A 307 -20.19 -14.70 -11.46
CA ASP A 307 -21.10 -15.72 -11.97
C ASP A 307 -21.41 -15.52 -13.46
N ARG A 308 -21.62 -14.27 -13.90
CA ARG A 308 -21.76 -13.91 -15.33
C ARG A 308 -20.51 -14.27 -16.15
N SER A 309 -19.32 -14.08 -15.57
CA SER A 309 -18.06 -14.38 -16.27
C SER A 309 -17.83 -15.89 -16.40
N ALA A 310 -18.28 -16.68 -15.41
CA ALA A 310 -18.17 -18.14 -15.43
C ALA A 310 -19.16 -18.77 -16.42
N THR A 311 -20.40 -18.27 -16.49
CA THR A 311 -21.43 -18.73 -17.45
C THR A 311 -21.03 -18.48 -18.89
N VAL A 312 -20.56 -17.27 -19.24
CA VAL A 312 -20.10 -16.95 -20.60
C VAL A 312 -18.91 -17.83 -21.02
N ARG A 313 -18.03 -18.20 -20.08
CA ARG A 313 -16.87 -19.07 -20.38
C ARG A 313 -17.28 -20.53 -20.56
N SER A 314 -18.24 -21.05 -19.80
CA SER A 314 -18.70 -22.44 -19.95
C SER A 314 -19.51 -22.64 -21.24
N GLU A 315 -20.31 -21.65 -21.62
CA GLU A 315 -21.08 -21.67 -22.87
C GLU A 315 -20.15 -21.66 -24.09
N ARG A 316 -19.10 -20.82 -24.06
CA ARG A 316 -18.08 -20.78 -25.11
C ARG A 316 -17.22 -22.05 -25.16
N ALA A 317 -17.04 -22.75 -24.05
CA ALA A 317 -16.33 -24.03 -24.02
C ALA A 317 -17.19 -25.17 -24.58
N ARG A 318 -18.50 -25.15 -24.35
CA ARG A 318 -19.44 -26.11 -24.97
C ARG A 318 -19.56 -25.91 -26.47
N SER A 319 -19.60 -24.66 -26.96
CA SER A 319 -19.74 -24.37 -28.39
C SER A 319 -18.51 -24.77 -29.23
N VAL A 320 -17.36 -25.03 -28.60
CA VAL A 320 -16.13 -25.48 -29.28
C VAL A 320 -15.97 -27.01 -29.23
N SER A 321 -16.78 -27.71 -28.45
CA SER A 321 -16.67 -29.15 -28.20
C SER A 321 -17.80 -29.96 -28.87
N THR A 322 -18.09 -29.69 -30.14
CA THR A 322 -18.93 -30.53 -31.02
C THR A 322 -18.10 -31.25 -32.08
N ARG A 323 -16.92 -31.76 -31.71
CA ARG A 323 -16.18 -32.75 -32.53
C ARG A 323 -16.40 -34.16 -31.99
N PRO A 324 -16.68 -35.16 -32.87
CA PRO A 324 -17.03 -36.51 -32.45
C PRO A 324 -15.90 -37.19 -31.69
N ALA A 325 -16.30 -37.97 -30.69
CA ALA A 325 -15.47 -38.52 -29.65
C ALA A 325 -14.62 -39.71 -30.12
N LEU A 326 -13.31 -39.59 -29.96
CA LEU A 326 -12.40 -40.72 -29.81
C LEU A 326 -11.92 -40.76 -28.37
N ALA A 327 -11.98 -41.96 -27.78
CA ALA A 327 -11.84 -42.31 -26.37
C ALA A 327 -10.91 -41.38 -25.56
N ARG A 328 -11.47 -40.70 -24.56
CA ARG A 328 -10.74 -39.77 -23.70
C ARG A 328 -10.61 -40.36 -22.29
N PRO A 329 -9.40 -40.39 -21.69
CA PRO A 329 -9.18 -40.93 -20.36
C PRO A 329 -9.89 -40.10 -19.29
N ALA A 330 -10.25 -40.77 -18.19
CA ALA A 330 -10.97 -40.24 -17.03
C ALA A 330 -10.38 -38.92 -16.56
N THR A 331 -11.02 -37.81 -16.93
CA THR A 331 -10.68 -36.48 -16.47
C THR A 331 -11.41 -36.27 -15.15
N VAL A 332 -10.66 -36.25 -14.04
CA VAL A 332 -11.15 -35.87 -12.72
C VAL A 332 -11.81 -34.49 -12.85
N ARG A 333 -13.14 -34.45 -12.82
CA ARG A 333 -13.89 -33.19 -12.81
C ARG A 333 -13.54 -32.49 -11.49
N PRO A 334 -13.00 -31.26 -11.51
CA PRO A 334 -12.93 -30.47 -10.31
C PRO A 334 -14.37 -30.23 -9.87
N GLU A 335 -14.76 -30.88 -8.79
CA GLU A 335 -16.09 -30.73 -8.21
C GLU A 335 -16.26 -29.27 -7.85
N LEU A 336 -17.19 -28.63 -8.56
CA LEU A 336 -17.45 -27.21 -8.48
C LEU A 336 -18.00 -26.94 -7.08
N VAL A 337 -17.12 -26.51 -6.16
CA VAL A 337 -17.47 -26.12 -4.79
C VAL A 337 -18.66 -25.17 -4.84
N ARG A 338 -19.85 -25.68 -4.51
CA ARG A 338 -21.07 -24.87 -4.46
C ARG A 338 -20.89 -23.81 -3.37
N PRO A 339 -21.15 -22.53 -3.65
CA PRO A 339 -21.09 -21.50 -2.62
C PRO A 339 -22.14 -21.79 -1.54
N ALA A 340 -21.70 -21.86 -0.29
CA ALA A 340 -22.59 -22.03 0.85
C ALA A 340 -23.65 -20.91 0.89
N PRO A 341 -24.90 -21.21 1.27
CA PRO A 341 -26.00 -20.24 1.29
C PRO A 341 -25.71 -19.05 2.20
N ALA A 342 -26.32 -17.91 1.86
CA ALA A 342 -26.19 -16.62 2.53
C ALA A 342 -26.67 -16.67 4.00
N ARG A 343 -25.84 -17.22 4.89
CA ARG A 343 -26.11 -17.30 6.33
C ARG A 343 -25.11 -16.43 7.09
N SER A 344 -25.55 -15.22 7.44
CA SER A 344 -25.90 -14.85 8.81
C SER A 344 -26.08 -13.33 8.88
N ALA A 345 -27.32 -12.84 8.77
CA ALA A 345 -27.65 -11.43 8.99
C ALA A 345 -27.13 -10.93 10.36
N VAL A 346 -27.05 -11.82 11.36
CA VAL A 346 -26.53 -11.56 12.71
C VAL A 346 -25.06 -11.10 12.71
N VAL A 347 -24.18 -11.73 11.92
CA VAL A 347 -22.75 -11.33 11.88
C VAL A 347 -22.61 -9.94 11.27
N TYR A 348 -23.42 -9.65 10.25
CA TYR A 348 -23.47 -8.32 9.64
C TYR A 348 -24.06 -7.28 10.59
N ALA A 349 -25.15 -7.59 11.28
CA ALA A 349 -25.75 -6.71 12.27
C ALA A 349 -24.74 -6.36 13.36
N ALA A 350 -24.04 -7.33 13.95
CA ALA A 350 -23.04 -7.06 14.97
C ALA A 350 -21.81 -6.30 14.44
N ALA A 351 -21.35 -6.58 13.21
CA ALA A 351 -20.26 -5.86 12.57
C ALA A 351 -20.60 -4.39 12.23
N VAL A 352 -21.90 -4.07 12.06
CA VAL A 352 -22.39 -2.72 11.81
C VAL A 352 -22.75 -2.00 13.13
N LEU A 353 -23.40 -2.70 14.06
CA LEU A 353 -23.87 -2.11 15.31
C LEU A 353 -22.72 -1.66 16.21
N LEU A 354 -21.63 -2.42 16.34
CA LEU A 354 -20.51 -2.01 17.18
C LEU A 354 -19.87 -0.67 16.72
N PRO A 355 -19.45 -0.49 15.45
CA PRO A 355 -18.94 0.80 14.98
C PRO A 355 -20.00 1.88 14.80
N ALA A 356 -21.31 1.57 14.85
CA ALA A 356 -22.38 2.57 14.82
C ALA A 356 -22.73 3.10 16.22
N VAL A 357 -22.79 2.22 17.22
CA VAL A 357 -23.11 2.56 18.61
C VAL A 357 -22.02 3.43 19.23
N LEU A 358 -20.74 3.16 18.93
CA LEU A 358 -19.62 3.93 19.51
C LEU A 358 -19.62 5.43 19.14
N PRO A 359 -19.77 5.84 17.86
CA PRO A 359 -19.90 7.26 17.52
C PRO A 359 -21.24 7.84 17.96
N LEU A 360 -22.34 7.06 17.99
CA LEU A 360 -23.61 7.51 18.57
C LEU A 360 -23.49 7.85 20.07
N LEU A 361 -22.75 7.05 20.84
CA LEU A 361 -22.38 7.37 22.22
C LEU A 361 -21.50 8.63 22.30
N GLY A 362 -20.66 8.84 21.29
CA GLY A 362 -19.90 10.08 21.07
C GLY A 362 -20.74 11.30 20.66
N LEU A 363 -22.02 11.14 20.32
CA LEU A 363 -22.93 12.24 19.98
C LEU A 363 -23.89 12.59 21.11
N LEU A 364 -23.95 11.77 22.18
CA LEU A 364 -24.75 12.07 23.35
C LEU A 364 -24.15 13.30 24.07
N PRO A 365 -24.93 14.35 24.36
CA PRO A 365 -24.42 15.50 25.07
C PRO A 365 -23.95 15.07 26.46
N LEU A 366 -22.64 15.03 26.69
CA LEU A 366 -22.09 15.02 28.03
C LEU A 366 -22.41 16.38 28.63
N ALA A 367 -23.40 16.41 29.53
CA ALA A 367 -23.75 17.61 30.26
C ALA A 367 -22.48 18.21 30.89
N SER A 368 -22.31 19.52 30.73
CA SER A 368 -21.20 20.37 31.19
C SER A 368 -19.89 20.33 30.39
N ARG A 369 -19.82 21.17 29.34
CA ARG A 369 -18.57 21.72 28.83
C ARG A 369 -18.13 22.82 29.80
N PRO A 370 -17.07 22.65 30.61
CA PRO A 370 -16.64 23.71 31.52
C PRO A 370 -16.12 24.88 30.69
N ALA A 371 -16.84 26.00 30.73
CA ALA A 371 -16.38 27.28 30.22
C ALA A 371 -15.35 27.84 31.21
N GLY A 372 -14.10 27.41 31.11
CA GLY A 372 -13.02 27.89 31.98
C GLY A 372 -11.67 27.66 31.32
N GLY A 373 -10.89 28.75 31.19
CA GLY A 373 -9.57 28.76 30.54
C GLY A 373 -8.57 27.79 31.16
N VAL A 374 -7.59 27.40 30.35
CA VAL A 374 -6.76 26.19 30.52
C VAL A 374 -5.91 26.16 31.80
N PHE A 375 -5.67 27.28 32.50
CA PHE A 375 -4.72 27.30 33.63
C PHE A 375 -5.05 28.25 34.80
N ALA A 376 -6.24 28.83 34.88
CA ALA A 376 -6.61 29.59 36.08
C ALA A 376 -7.39 28.68 37.04
N ASP A 377 -6.68 27.95 37.89
CA ASP A 377 -7.16 27.90 39.27
C ASP A 377 -6.98 29.31 39.79
N GLU A 378 -8.00 30.15 39.59
CA GLU A 378 -8.09 31.40 40.31
C GLU A 378 -7.99 31.00 41.78
N PRO A 379 -6.88 31.31 42.49
CA PRO A 379 -6.77 30.96 43.89
C PRO A 379 -8.00 31.60 44.52
N ALA A 380 -8.81 30.80 45.20
CA ALA A 380 -9.99 31.30 45.90
C ALA A 380 -9.53 32.50 46.70
N GLY A 381 -9.84 33.70 46.20
CA GLY A 381 -9.37 34.94 46.81
C GLY A 381 -9.83 34.87 48.26
N PRO A 382 -8.97 35.25 49.23
CA PRO A 382 -9.36 35.23 50.62
C PRO A 382 -10.69 35.99 50.71
N THR A 383 -11.75 35.29 51.11
CA THR A 383 -13.07 35.86 51.37
C THR A 383 -12.85 37.05 52.29
N ALA A 384 -12.85 38.24 51.72
CA ALA A 384 -12.80 39.47 52.49
C ALA A 384 -14.07 39.48 53.36
N PRO A 385 -13.95 39.65 54.69
CA PRO A 385 -15.14 39.77 55.52
C PRO A 385 -15.92 41.01 55.07
N ALA A 386 -17.18 40.78 54.72
CA ALA A 386 -18.15 41.82 54.42
C ALA A 386 -18.26 42.78 55.60
N THR A 387 -17.53 43.88 55.53
CA THR A 387 -17.65 44.97 56.49
C THR A 387 -18.80 45.85 56.00
N ARG A 388 -19.97 45.65 56.62
CA ARG A 388 -21.11 46.57 56.55
C ARG A 388 -20.61 47.96 56.98
N VAL A 389 -20.64 48.92 56.05
CA VAL A 389 -20.60 50.35 56.39
C VAL A 389 -22.04 50.87 56.25
N PRO A 390 -22.68 51.36 57.31
CA PRO A 390 -23.95 52.09 57.21
C PRO A 390 -23.67 53.51 56.71
N GLY A 391 -24.63 54.04 55.94
CA GLY A 391 -24.45 55.22 55.12
C GLY A 391 -24.26 56.55 55.85
N ALA A 392 -23.94 57.56 55.05
CA ALA A 392 -24.23 58.95 55.32
C ALA A 392 -24.43 59.65 53.97
N GLY A 393 -25.56 60.37 53.86
CA GLY A 393 -25.96 61.07 52.66
C GLY A 393 -25.05 62.23 52.28
N GLY A 394 -25.10 62.60 51.01
CA GLY A 394 -24.44 63.77 50.46
C GLY A 394 -25.10 64.14 49.15
N THR A 395 -26.14 64.97 49.24
CA THR A 395 -26.73 65.72 48.12
C THR A 395 -25.67 66.62 47.46
N GLY A 396 -25.54 66.55 46.14
CA GLY A 396 -24.65 67.41 45.37
C GLY A 396 -25.02 67.43 43.89
N THR A 397 -25.83 68.42 43.53
CA THR A 397 -26.20 68.87 42.18
C THR A 397 -25.04 69.51 41.41
N GLY A 398 -25.04 69.39 40.08
CA GLY A 398 -24.17 70.13 39.13
C GLY A 398 -23.78 69.22 37.95
N THR A 399 -24.45 69.17 36.79
CA THR A 399 -24.64 70.16 35.70
C THR A 399 -23.33 70.62 35.02
N GLY A 400 -23.23 70.35 33.70
CA GLY A 400 -22.19 70.83 32.76
C GLY A 400 -21.63 69.65 31.93
N ILE A 401 -21.99 69.39 30.66
CA ILE A 401 -21.93 70.15 29.39
C ILE A 401 -20.50 70.61 29.02
N GLY A 402 -20.04 70.16 27.84
CA GLY A 402 -18.88 70.64 27.08
C GLY A 402 -17.87 69.51 26.85
N GLY A 403 -17.57 68.99 25.64
CA GLY A 403 -17.57 69.62 24.33
C GLY A 403 -16.20 70.27 24.08
N GLY A 404 -15.37 69.72 23.18
CA GLY A 404 -14.09 70.35 22.84
C GLY A 404 -13.12 69.49 22.04
N THR A 405 -13.33 69.45 20.74
CA THR A 405 -12.31 69.20 19.70
C THR A 405 -11.26 70.31 19.70
N GLY A 406 -9.99 69.99 19.42
CA GLY A 406 -8.94 70.97 19.18
C GLY A 406 -7.77 70.38 18.40
N ALA A 407 -7.61 70.86 17.16
CA ALA A 407 -6.50 70.64 16.26
C ALA A 407 -5.40 71.72 16.46
N GLU A 408 -4.28 71.55 15.74
CA GLU A 408 -3.31 72.58 15.33
C GLU A 408 -2.36 73.21 16.38
N ASN A 409 -1.05 72.94 16.31
CA ASN A 409 -0.11 73.69 15.47
C ASN A 409 1.38 73.33 15.68
N ASP A 410 2.08 73.26 14.55
CA ASP A 410 3.39 73.80 14.18
C ASP A 410 4.70 73.59 14.97
N ALA A 411 5.65 73.03 14.20
CA ALA A 411 7.00 73.52 13.89
C ALA A 411 8.05 73.71 15.00
N GLY A 412 9.12 72.91 14.90
CA GLY A 412 10.42 73.18 15.51
C GLY A 412 11.52 72.39 14.81
N ALA A 413 12.29 73.07 13.97
CA ALA A 413 13.43 72.53 13.23
C ALA A 413 14.57 72.11 14.17
N GLY A 414 15.20 70.98 13.86
CA GLY A 414 16.41 70.49 14.54
C GLY A 414 17.19 69.56 13.62
N THR A 415 18.21 70.11 12.96
CA THR A 415 19.17 69.42 12.10
C THR A 415 19.97 68.37 12.86
N GLY A 416 19.97 67.12 12.38
CA GLY A 416 20.84 66.06 12.88
C GLY A 416 21.06 64.99 11.81
N ALA A 417 22.30 64.89 11.33
CA ALA A 417 22.74 63.92 10.34
C ALA A 417 22.43 62.48 10.78
N GLY A 418 21.73 61.72 9.95
CA GLY A 418 21.36 60.34 10.19
C GLY A 418 21.27 59.54 8.90
N ALA A 419 21.89 58.37 8.91
CA ALA A 419 22.04 57.39 7.84
C ALA A 419 20.83 57.27 6.89
N GLY A 420 21.13 57.11 5.59
CA GLY A 420 20.17 56.87 4.52
C GLY A 420 19.30 55.65 4.78
N SER A 421 18.13 55.90 5.38
CA SER A 421 17.00 55.00 5.44
C SER A 421 16.36 54.97 4.05
N GLY A 422 16.63 53.91 3.29
CA GLY A 422 15.88 53.62 2.07
C GLY A 422 14.43 53.35 2.45
N THR A 423 13.55 54.30 2.17
CA THR A 423 12.09 54.13 2.18
C THR A 423 11.71 53.13 1.08
N GLY A 424 11.89 51.85 1.38
CA GLY A 424 11.29 50.76 0.63
C GLY A 424 9.80 50.75 0.92
N ALA A 425 9.02 51.33 0.01
CA ALA A 425 7.57 51.18 0.01
C ALA A 425 7.23 49.70 0.15
N GLY A 426 6.60 49.34 1.27
CA GLY A 426 6.19 47.98 1.59
C GLY A 426 5.15 47.50 0.59
N ALA A 427 5.61 46.94 -0.53
CA ALA A 427 4.76 46.22 -1.45
C ALA A 427 4.16 45.04 -0.69
N THR A 428 2.88 45.15 -0.34
CA THR A 428 2.06 44.03 0.12
C THR A 428 2.12 42.97 -0.98
N THR A 429 3.00 41.99 -0.81
CA THR A 429 3.17 40.90 -1.76
C THR A 429 1.92 40.04 -1.68
N GLY A 430 0.96 40.34 -2.56
CA GLY A 430 -0.27 39.57 -2.68
C GLY A 430 0.05 38.09 -2.87
N CYS A 431 -0.80 37.22 -2.31
CA CYS A 431 -0.60 35.79 -2.40
C CYS A 431 -0.43 35.34 -3.87
N PRO A 432 0.46 34.37 -4.17
CA PRO A 432 0.71 33.93 -5.53
C PRO A 432 -0.61 33.53 -6.21
N SER A 433 -0.88 34.10 -7.38
CA SER A 433 -2.08 33.77 -8.14
C SER A 433 -2.08 32.30 -8.56
N ARG A 434 -3.26 31.69 -8.65
CA ARG A 434 -3.49 30.32 -9.15
C ARG A 434 -3.21 30.22 -10.66
N ALA A 435 -1.94 30.38 -11.05
CA ALA A 435 -1.47 30.08 -12.40
C ALA A 435 -1.14 28.58 -12.52
N ALA A 436 -1.55 27.97 -13.63
CA ALA A 436 -1.21 26.59 -13.93
C ALA A 436 0.32 26.41 -13.99
N PRO A 437 0.87 25.26 -13.56
CA PRO A 437 2.30 25.01 -13.65
C PRO A 437 2.79 25.08 -15.11
N ARG A 438 4.02 25.54 -15.30
CA ARG A 438 4.70 25.48 -16.61
C ARG A 438 4.85 24.02 -17.05
N ASP A 439 4.86 23.80 -18.36
CA ASP A 439 5.09 22.47 -18.91
C ASP A 439 6.46 21.94 -18.47
N PRO A 440 6.50 20.75 -17.87
CA PRO A 440 7.76 20.10 -17.54
C PRO A 440 8.64 19.94 -18.79
N SER A 441 9.96 20.05 -18.62
CA SER A 441 10.98 19.79 -19.65
C SER A 441 11.39 18.31 -19.68
N ARG A 442 11.93 17.84 -20.81
CA ARG A 442 12.38 16.44 -20.95
C ARG A 442 13.44 16.16 -19.88
N PRO A 443 13.28 15.09 -19.06
CA PRO A 443 14.26 14.78 -18.03
C PRO A 443 15.68 14.64 -18.59
N PRO A 444 16.69 15.24 -17.94
CA PRO A 444 18.07 15.07 -18.36
C PRO A 444 18.52 13.61 -18.20
N GLY A 445 19.48 13.18 -19.02
CA GLY A 445 20.05 11.83 -18.96
C GLY A 445 19.18 10.70 -19.53
N LEU A 446 18.01 11.01 -20.11
CA LEU A 446 17.23 9.99 -20.81
C LEU A 446 17.95 9.54 -22.09
N PRO A 447 18.16 8.23 -22.29
CA PRO A 447 18.75 7.71 -23.51
C PRO A 447 17.92 8.16 -24.72
N THR A 448 18.59 8.44 -25.83
CA THR A 448 17.97 8.78 -27.10
C THR A 448 18.27 7.69 -28.13
N PHE A 449 17.35 7.43 -29.04
CA PHE A 449 17.69 6.63 -30.21
C PHE A 449 18.52 7.48 -31.17
N THR A 450 19.73 7.04 -31.49
CA THR A 450 20.58 7.67 -32.50
C THR A 450 20.20 7.17 -33.90
N PRO A 451 20.13 8.05 -34.92
CA PRO A 451 20.00 7.62 -36.30
C PRO A 451 21.14 6.65 -36.65
N GLY A 452 20.80 5.53 -37.29
CA GLY A 452 21.81 4.68 -37.92
C GLY A 452 22.54 5.47 -39.01
N LYS A 453 23.79 5.10 -39.29
CA LYS A 453 24.48 5.61 -40.48
C LYS A 453 23.65 5.17 -41.70
N PRO A 454 23.20 6.10 -42.56
CA PRO A 454 22.33 5.74 -43.68
C PRO A 454 23.03 4.69 -44.54
N SER A 455 22.37 3.54 -44.76
CA SER A 455 22.88 2.53 -45.68
C SER A 455 22.86 3.11 -47.10
N SER A 456 24.00 3.11 -47.78
CA SER A 456 24.13 3.60 -49.16
C SER A 456 23.45 2.70 -50.21
N SER A 457 22.77 1.63 -49.79
CA SER A 457 21.98 0.77 -50.67
C SER A 457 20.66 1.46 -51.03
N GLY A 458 20.68 2.31 -52.06
CA GLY A 458 19.58 3.14 -52.56
C GLY A 458 18.41 2.39 -53.20
N GLY A 459 17.89 1.35 -52.55
CA GLY A 459 16.58 0.81 -52.89
C GLY A 459 15.52 1.76 -52.35
N ASP A 460 14.76 2.39 -53.25
CA ASP A 460 13.61 3.21 -52.93
C ASP A 460 12.69 2.41 -51.99
N PRO A 461 12.52 2.82 -50.72
CA PRO A 461 11.82 2.02 -49.73
C PRO A 461 10.37 1.86 -50.17
N ASP A 462 10.05 0.66 -50.66
CA ASP A 462 8.76 0.24 -51.20
C ASP A 462 7.60 0.88 -50.41
N HIS A 463 7.10 1.99 -50.94
CA HIS A 463 6.06 2.80 -50.35
C HIS A 463 4.74 2.07 -50.59
N ALA A 464 4.50 1.01 -49.82
CA ALA A 464 3.20 0.39 -49.70
C ALA A 464 2.18 1.50 -49.36
N ARG A 465 1.37 1.91 -50.34
CA ARG A 465 0.45 3.04 -50.25
C ARG A 465 -0.67 2.69 -49.26
N GLY A 466 -0.78 3.42 -48.16
CA GLY A 466 -1.91 3.39 -47.24
C GLY A 466 -1.54 3.14 -45.77
N PRO A 467 -2.42 3.54 -44.83
CA PRO A 467 -2.17 3.42 -43.40
C PRO A 467 -2.04 1.95 -42.97
N ARG A 468 -0.94 1.63 -42.30
CA ARG A 468 -0.67 0.29 -41.77
C ARG A 468 -1.09 0.21 -40.31
N THR A 469 -1.95 -0.75 -39.99
CA THR A 469 -2.38 -0.99 -38.61
C THR A 469 -1.68 -2.24 -38.05
N PHE A 470 -1.17 -2.10 -36.83
CA PHE A 470 -0.52 -3.16 -36.09
C PHE A 470 -1.21 -3.37 -34.75
N ARG A 471 -1.14 -4.60 -34.25
CA ARG A 471 -1.57 -4.95 -32.89
C ARG A 471 -0.36 -5.39 -32.07
N THR A 472 -0.29 -4.95 -30.81
CA THR A 472 0.72 -5.49 -29.89
C THR A 472 0.47 -6.99 -29.65
N LEU A 473 1.40 -7.83 -30.09
CA LEU A 473 1.40 -9.27 -29.84
C LEU A 473 1.98 -9.59 -28.46
N GLY A 474 2.99 -8.83 -28.04
CA GLY A 474 3.65 -9.00 -26.75
C GLY A 474 4.53 -7.81 -26.38
N VAL A 475 4.82 -7.70 -25.09
CA VAL A 475 5.85 -6.81 -24.54
C VAL A 475 7.01 -7.71 -24.13
N THR A 476 8.13 -7.60 -24.81
CA THR A 476 9.31 -8.46 -24.61
C THR A 476 10.19 -7.96 -23.46
N SER A 477 10.28 -6.65 -23.24
CA SER A 477 10.95 -6.07 -22.07
C SER A 477 10.23 -4.82 -21.55
N ALA A 478 10.40 -4.54 -20.26
CA ALA A 478 9.83 -3.40 -19.55
C ALA A 478 10.78 -3.00 -18.41
N ASP A 479 11.78 -2.21 -18.75
CA ASP A 479 12.91 -1.90 -17.90
C ASP A 479 12.76 -0.46 -17.35
N PRO A 480 12.68 -0.26 -16.02
CA PRO A 480 12.58 1.08 -15.46
C PRO A 480 13.91 1.82 -15.67
N LEU A 481 13.85 3.02 -16.23
CA LEU A 481 14.96 3.98 -16.28
C LEU A 481 14.90 4.93 -15.07
N SER A 482 13.69 5.23 -14.60
CA SER A 482 13.41 5.86 -13.31
C SER A 482 12.03 5.44 -12.79
N GLY A 483 11.83 5.51 -11.47
CA GLY A 483 10.63 4.97 -10.83
C GLY A 483 10.74 3.48 -10.53
N THR A 484 9.61 2.82 -10.27
CA THR A 484 9.59 1.43 -9.81
C THR A 484 9.38 0.44 -10.97
N ARG A 485 9.84 -0.80 -10.77
CA ARG A 485 9.54 -1.90 -11.70
C ARG A 485 8.04 -2.14 -11.88
N SER A 486 7.24 -1.94 -10.83
CA SER A 486 5.78 -2.10 -10.90
C SER A 486 5.14 -1.06 -11.83
N GLN A 487 5.59 0.20 -11.79
CA GLN A 487 5.13 1.26 -12.70
C GLN A 487 5.43 0.89 -14.16
N ALA A 488 6.64 0.40 -14.45
CA ALA A 488 7.02 -0.05 -15.79
C ALA A 488 6.14 -1.23 -16.29
N GLN A 489 5.86 -2.19 -15.40
CA GLN A 489 4.99 -3.32 -15.71
C GLN A 489 3.53 -2.91 -15.93
N GLU A 490 3.04 -1.90 -15.24
CA GLU A 490 1.68 -1.38 -15.40
C GLU A 490 1.47 -0.77 -16.79
N VAL A 491 2.43 0.04 -17.26
CA VAL A 491 2.39 0.60 -18.62
C VAL A 491 2.53 -0.50 -19.67
N ALA A 492 3.44 -1.46 -19.45
CA ALA A 492 3.55 -2.64 -20.31
C ALA A 492 2.21 -3.39 -20.40
N ALA A 493 1.50 -3.57 -19.29
CA ALA A 493 0.21 -4.25 -19.26
C ALA A 493 -0.85 -3.51 -20.12
N ARG A 494 -0.88 -2.17 -20.09
CA ARG A 494 -1.75 -1.37 -20.96
C ARG A 494 -1.38 -1.51 -22.44
N LEU A 495 -0.09 -1.46 -22.77
CA LEU A 495 0.40 -1.55 -24.15
C LEU A 495 0.15 -2.92 -24.81
N ARG A 496 0.01 -4.01 -24.03
CA ARG A 496 -0.39 -5.34 -24.56
C ARG A 496 -1.74 -5.33 -25.29
N GLY A 497 -2.61 -4.37 -24.99
CA GLY A 497 -3.90 -4.20 -25.64
C GLY A 497 -3.90 -3.26 -26.84
N ALA A 498 -2.81 -2.51 -27.05
CA ALA A 498 -2.79 -1.37 -27.96
C ALA A 498 -2.83 -1.77 -29.44
N ARG A 499 -3.52 -0.95 -30.21
CA ARG A 499 -3.42 -0.89 -31.67
C ARG A 499 -2.62 0.34 -32.08
N TRP A 500 -1.82 0.18 -33.12
CA TRP A 500 -0.93 1.19 -33.64
C TRP A 500 -1.24 1.41 -35.10
N THR A 501 -1.40 2.65 -35.53
CA THR A 501 -1.61 3.00 -36.93
C THR A 501 -0.46 3.89 -37.40
N LEU A 502 0.34 3.38 -38.33
CA LEU A 502 1.35 4.13 -39.06
C LEU A 502 0.68 4.70 -40.31
N ARG A 503 0.54 6.02 -40.36
CA ARG A 503 -0.02 6.74 -41.50
C ARG A 503 1.06 7.05 -42.55
N ASP A 504 0.60 7.40 -43.74
CA ASP A 504 1.46 7.74 -44.88
C ASP A 504 2.34 8.98 -44.62
N ASP A 505 1.87 9.90 -43.76
CA ASP A 505 2.62 11.08 -43.29
C ASP A 505 3.75 10.74 -42.29
N GLY A 506 4.00 9.46 -42.03
CA GLY A 506 4.99 8.99 -41.07
C GLY A 506 4.57 9.18 -39.60
N THR A 507 3.30 9.46 -39.32
CA THR A 507 2.80 9.49 -37.93
C THR A 507 2.39 8.09 -37.46
N LEU A 508 2.85 7.72 -36.28
CA LEU A 508 2.46 6.49 -35.58
C LEU A 508 1.59 6.87 -34.38
N ALA A 509 0.31 6.52 -34.43
CA ALA A 509 -0.65 6.75 -33.36
C ALA A 509 -1.02 5.44 -32.67
N ALA A 510 -1.11 5.44 -31.34
CA ALA A 510 -1.73 4.35 -30.58
C ALA A 510 -3.19 4.68 -30.24
N ASP A 511 -4.04 3.67 -30.11
CA ASP A 511 -5.41 3.81 -29.59
C ASP A 511 -5.49 4.10 -28.07
N LEU A 512 -4.33 4.19 -27.41
CA LEU A 512 -4.22 4.57 -26.01
C LEU A 512 -3.94 6.07 -25.87
N ALA A 513 -4.84 6.79 -25.20
CA ALA A 513 -4.69 8.22 -24.93
C ALA A 513 -3.39 8.58 -24.19
N GLU A 514 -2.78 7.66 -23.46
CA GLU A 514 -1.56 7.91 -22.70
C GLU A 514 -0.29 7.98 -23.57
N VAL A 515 -0.34 7.50 -24.81
CA VAL A 515 0.78 7.52 -25.75
C VAL A 515 0.61 8.72 -26.68
N PRO A 516 1.59 9.65 -26.75
CA PRO A 516 1.51 10.75 -27.70
C PRO A 516 1.54 10.21 -29.14
N VAL A 517 0.96 10.98 -30.08
CA VAL A 517 1.18 10.72 -31.51
C VAL A 517 2.67 10.90 -31.79
N LEU A 518 3.30 9.88 -32.38
CA LEU A 518 4.73 9.87 -32.67
C LEU A 518 4.93 10.29 -34.12
N ARG A 519 5.80 11.27 -34.36
CA ARG A 519 6.16 11.73 -35.71
C ARG A 519 7.51 11.17 -36.09
N THR A 520 7.63 10.65 -37.31
CA THR A 520 8.91 10.17 -37.84
C THR A 520 9.91 11.33 -37.90
N THR A 521 11.10 11.14 -37.32
CA THR A 521 12.22 12.11 -37.35
C THR A 521 13.34 11.65 -38.27
N SER A 522 13.48 10.34 -38.49
CA SER A 522 14.41 9.79 -39.47
C SER A 522 13.92 8.44 -39.97
N VAL A 523 14.26 8.11 -41.22
CA VAL A 523 13.99 6.82 -41.85
C VAL A 523 15.32 6.26 -42.36
N ASP A 524 15.58 5.02 -42.00
CA ASP A 524 16.59 4.13 -42.55
C ASP A 524 15.86 2.91 -43.13
N ALA A 525 16.52 2.13 -44.00
CA ALA A 525 15.92 1.08 -44.83
C ALA A 525 14.91 0.19 -44.09
N THR A 526 15.23 -0.20 -42.86
CA THR A 526 14.35 -1.04 -42.01
C THR A 526 13.94 -0.37 -40.71
N THR A 527 14.38 0.86 -40.44
CA THR A 527 14.23 1.49 -39.13
C THR A 527 13.68 2.90 -39.24
N ARG A 528 12.58 3.19 -38.53
CA ARG A 528 12.04 4.54 -38.37
C ARG A 528 12.26 5.00 -36.94
N LEU A 529 12.86 6.17 -36.78
CA LEU A 529 12.90 6.85 -35.48
C LEU A 529 11.72 7.81 -35.41
N LEU A 530 11.02 7.80 -34.28
CA LEU A 530 9.85 8.63 -34.06
C LEU A 530 9.91 9.31 -32.70
N THR A 531 9.35 10.51 -32.61
CA THR A 531 9.26 11.26 -31.35
C THR A 531 7.87 11.83 -31.15
N GLY A 532 7.41 11.89 -29.91
CA GLY A 532 6.12 12.48 -29.56
C GLY A 532 6.15 13.09 -28.17
N LYS A 533 5.39 14.17 -28.00
CA LYS A 533 5.20 14.88 -26.73
C LYS A 533 3.71 15.14 -26.54
N ARG A 534 3.20 14.90 -25.33
CA ARG A 534 1.84 15.26 -24.93
C ARG A 534 1.87 15.86 -23.53
N THR A 535 1.24 17.00 -23.34
CA THR A 535 1.09 17.61 -22.01
C THR A 535 -0.38 17.64 -21.62
N ARG A 536 -0.67 17.20 -20.39
CA ARG A 536 -1.99 17.31 -19.75
C ARG A 536 -1.86 18.31 -18.61
N ARG A 537 -2.66 19.38 -18.66
CA ARG A 537 -2.72 20.40 -17.61
C ARG A 537 -4.03 20.32 -16.82
N THR A 538 -3.95 20.76 -15.59
CA THR A 538 -5.02 21.08 -14.65
C THR A 538 -4.59 22.35 -13.91
N ASP A 539 -5.47 22.94 -13.11
CA ASP A 539 -5.16 24.17 -12.38
C ASP A 539 -3.99 24.01 -11.39
N VAL A 540 -3.76 22.79 -10.90
CA VAL A 540 -2.76 22.48 -9.86
C VAL A 540 -1.65 21.54 -10.34
N SER A 541 -1.72 21.01 -11.57
CA SER A 541 -0.71 20.09 -12.08
C SER A 541 -0.54 20.14 -13.59
N ALA A 542 0.70 19.95 -14.06
CA ALA A 542 1.04 19.75 -15.46
C ALA A 542 1.85 18.47 -15.59
N THR A 543 1.38 17.52 -16.41
CA THR A 543 2.11 16.28 -16.71
C THR A 543 2.46 16.23 -18.18
N THR A 544 3.75 16.25 -18.50
CA THR A 544 4.24 16.03 -19.85
C THR A 544 4.73 14.60 -20.00
N THR A 545 4.27 13.91 -21.04
CA THR A 545 4.77 12.61 -21.47
C THR A 545 5.57 12.78 -22.77
N TRP A 546 6.82 12.34 -22.76
CA TRP A 546 7.66 12.19 -23.93
C TRP A 546 7.75 10.73 -24.31
N THR A 547 7.80 10.47 -25.61
CA THR A 547 8.04 9.14 -26.13
C THR A 547 8.97 9.25 -27.32
N GLU A 548 10.10 8.57 -27.24
CA GLU A 548 10.94 8.28 -28.39
C GLU A 548 10.73 6.82 -28.75
N ALA A 549 10.71 6.53 -30.05
CA ALA A 549 10.43 5.22 -30.55
C ALA A 549 11.38 4.86 -31.68
N ARG A 550 11.72 3.58 -31.74
CA ARG A 550 12.42 2.97 -32.86
C ARG A 550 11.56 1.82 -33.37
N LEU A 551 10.97 2.03 -34.55
CA LEU A 551 10.16 1.04 -35.24
C LEU A 551 11.05 0.31 -36.26
N VAL A 552 11.31 -0.97 -36.04
CA VAL A 552 12.11 -1.81 -36.93
C VAL A 552 11.18 -2.70 -37.75
N THR A 553 10.97 -2.33 -39.01
CA THR A 553 10.22 -3.06 -40.02
C THR A 553 11.18 -4.00 -40.75
N GLY A 554 11.47 -5.16 -40.16
CA GLY A 554 12.14 -6.24 -40.87
C GLY A 554 11.22 -6.87 -41.93
N GLY A 555 11.77 -7.61 -42.90
CA GLY A 555 10.99 -8.29 -43.95
C GLY A 555 10.06 -9.42 -43.48
N GLY A 556 9.85 -9.58 -42.17
CA GLY A 556 8.95 -10.57 -41.58
C GLY A 556 7.54 -10.03 -41.28
N PRO A 557 6.60 -10.91 -40.88
CA PRO A 557 5.21 -10.54 -40.58
C PRO A 557 5.03 -9.77 -39.25
N THR A 558 6.13 -9.56 -38.52
CA THR A 558 6.13 -8.87 -37.23
C THR A 558 7.10 -7.70 -37.25
N VAL A 559 6.68 -6.59 -36.66
CA VAL A 559 7.46 -5.37 -36.52
C VAL A 559 7.88 -5.23 -35.05
N ARG A 560 9.12 -4.81 -34.81
CA ARG A 560 9.58 -4.51 -33.45
C ARG A 560 9.45 -3.02 -33.18
N LEU A 561 8.89 -2.66 -32.03
CA LEU A 561 8.78 -1.27 -31.58
C LEU A 561 9.47 -1.12 -30.22
N ASP A 562 10.63 -0.49 -30.21
CA ASP A 562 11.31 -0.10 -28.97
C ASP A 562 10.85 1.32 -28.58
N LEU A 563 10.47 1.53 -27.33
CA LEU A 563 10.00 2.80 -26.80
C LEU A 563 10.86 3.24 -25.62
N ILE A 564 11.21 4.52 -25.58
CA ILE A 564 11.70 5.21 -24.39
C ILE A 564 10.60 6.18 -24.00
N ARG A 565 9.90 5.90 -22.91
CA ARG A 565 8.80 6.73 -22.41
C ARG A 565 9.22 7.39 -21.11
N ALA A 566 9.05 8.70 -21.02
CA ALA A 566 9.19 9.45 -19.78
C ALA A 566 7.92 10.26 -19.53
N ALA A 567 7.48 10.32 -18.27
CA ALA A 567 6.40 11.18 -17.82
C ALA A 567 6.88 11.98 -16.62
N THR A 568 6.86 13.30 -16.75
CA THR A 568 7.19 14.23 -15.66
C THR A 568 5.93 15.00 -15.30
N GLY A 569 5.52 14.88 -14.05
CA GLY A 569 4.43 15.63 -13.44
C GLY A 569 4.99 16.70 -12.52
N VAL A 570 4.52 17.94 -12.68
CA VAL A 570 4.75 19.04 -11.75
C VAL A 570 3.41 19.38 -11.11
N THR A 571 3.35 19.32 -9.79
CA THR A 571 2.18 19.71 -8.98
C THR A 571 2.53 20.97 -8.21
N ARG A 572 1.71 22.01 -8.36
CA ARG A 572 1.83 23.29 -7.65
C ARG A 572 0.69 23.41 -6.65
N ALA A 573 1.02 23.70 -5.40
CA ALA A 573 0.06 23.98 -4.33
C ALA A 573 0.41 25.30 -3.66
N VAL A 574 -0.59 26.14 -3.36
CA VAL A 574 -0.40 27.35 -2.55
C VAL A 574 -1.07 27.13 -1.20
N VAL A 575 -0.30 27.06 -0.13
CA VAL A 575 -0.78 26.83 1.25
C VAL A 575 -0.29 27.98 2.11
N ALA A 576 -1.20 28.68 2.80
CA ALA A 576 -0.88 29.87 3.59
C ALA A 576 -0.06 30.91 2.82
N CYS A 577 -0.46 31.18 1.57
CA CYS A 577 0.22 32.10 0.64
C CYS A 577 1.68 31.75 0.32
N ARG A 578 2.14 30.53 0.65
CA ARG A 578 3.42 29.97 0.21
C ARG A 578 3.19 28.96 -0.89
N GLU A 579 3.97 29.07 -1.96
CA GLU A 579 3.94 28.16 -3.08
C GLU A 579 4.84 26.94 -2.84
N PHE A 580 4.30 25.75 -3.10
CA PHE A 580 4.98 24.48 -3.05
C PHE A 580 4.89 23.84 -4.44
N THR A 581 6.04 23.46 -4.98
CA THR A 581 6.11 22.73 -6.25
C THR A 581 6.74 21.36 -6.01
N SER A 582 6.07 20.31 -6.43
CA SER A 582 6.57 18.94 -6.39
C SER A 582 6.71 18.40 -7.81
N THR A 583 7.90 17.90 -8.15
CA THR A 583 8.18 17.30 -9.45
C THR A 583 8.40 15.80 -9.29
N SER A 584 7.66 15.01 -10.05
CA SER A 584 7.82 13.56 -10.12
C SER A 584 8.15 13.16 -11.55
N THR A 585 9.14 12.28 -11.74
CA THR A 585 9.51 11.76 -13.05
C THR A 585 9.51 10.24 -13.00
N THR A 586 8.87 9.61 -13.99
CA THR A 586 8.95 8.17 -14.25
C THR A 586 9.43 7.96 -15.67
N ALA A 587 10.34 7.02 -15.88
CA ALA A 587 10.89 6.74 -17.19
C ALA A 587 11.17 5.25 -17.35
N GLN A 588 11.00 4.74 -18.56
CA GLN A 588 11.14 3.32 -18.81
C GLN A 588 11.45 3.05 -20.28
N ARG A 589 12.14 1.94 -20.51
CA ARG A 589 12.39 1.36 -21.82
C ARG A 589 11.49 0.15 -22.01
N LEU A 590 10.75 0.13 -23.10
CA LEU A 590 9.83 -0.95 -23.45
C LEU A 590 10.22 -1.51 -24.81
N SER A 591 10.15 -2.83 -24.97
CA SER A 591 10.31 -3.49 -26.27
C SER A 591 9.02 -4.23 -26.59
N LEU A 592 8.43 -3.95 -27.75
CA LEU A 592 7.15 -4.49 -28.19
C LEU A 592 7.34 -5.30 -29.46
N THR A 593 6.59 -6.40 -29.56
CA THR A 593 6.40 -7.12 -30.83
C THR A 593 5.01 -6.81 -31.35
N LEU A 594 4.96 -6.23 -32.54
CA LEU A 594 3.73 -5.87 -33.24
C LEU A 594 3.48 -6.85 -34.40
N GLY A 595 2.22 -7.16 -34.67
CA GLY A 595 1.82 -7.93 -35.85
C GLY A 595 0.85 -7.13 -36.70
N ASN A 596 0.90 -7.29 -38.02
CA ASN A 596 -0.04 -6.64 -38.93
C ASN A 596 -1.48 -7.05 -38.59
N ASP A 597 -2.40 -6.08 -38.49
CA ASP A 597 -3.83 -6.33 -38.31
C ASP A 597 -4.52 -6.44 -39.68
N GLU A 598 -4.01 -7.35 -40.54
CA GLU A 598 -4.50 -7.59 -41.91
C GLU A 598 -5.93 -8.16 -41.97
N ARG A 599 -6.52 -8.53 -40.82
CA ARG A 599 -7.86 -9.13 -40.76
C ARG A 599 -9.02 -8.13 -40.74
N SER A 600 -8.73 -6.85 -40.95
CA SER A 600 -9.73 -5.79 -41.09
C SER A 600 -9.89 -5.32 -42.54
N GLY A 601 -9.67 -6.22 -43.52
CA GLY A 601 -10.35 -6.06 -44.80
C GLY A 601 -11.86 -5.89 -44.52
N PRO A 602 -12.56 -4.94 -45.19
CA PRO A 602 -13.99 -4.79 -45.01
C PRO A 602 -14.61 -6.16 -45.20
N SER A 603 -15.21 -6.70 -44.14
CA SER A 603 -16.00 -7.91 -44.24
C SER A 603 -17.10 -7.58 -45.22
N GLU A 604 -16.93 -7.96 -46.49
CA GLU A 604 -18.02 -8.03 -47.44
C GLU A 604 -19.11 -8.84 -46.73
N ARG A 605 -20.15 -8.14 -46.30
CA ARG A 605 -21.36 -8.81 -45.85
C ARG A 605 -21.83 -9.58 -47.09
N PRO A 606 -22.00 -10.91 -47.03
CA PRO A 606 -22.70 -11.60 -48.11
C PRO A 606 -24.08 -10.94 -48.24
N ARG A 607 -24.39 -10.49 -49.46
CA ARG A 607 -25.67 -9.86 -49.80
C ARG A 607 -26.81 -10.86 -49.67
#